data_AF-A0A6N3XDJ2-F1
#
_entry.id   AF-A0A6N3XDJ2-F1
#
_cell.length_a   1.000
_cell.length_b   1.000
_cell.length_c   1.000
_cell.angle_alpha   90.00
_cell.angle_beta   90.00
_cell.angle_gamma   90.00
#
_symmetry.space_group_name_H-M   'P 1'
#
loop_
_entity.id
_entity.type
_entity.pdbx_description
1 polymer ?
#
loop_
_entity_poly.entity_id
_entity_poly.type
_entity_poly.pdbx_seq_one_letter_code
_entity_poly.pdbx_strand_id
1 'polypeptide(L)'
;MPSQEQLARAQGRASVSTELHTLCLQGHCLDETLLNAHEQRCRQDHGERLEILHSLGRQPDPHLHHYLAGQLERLKLVRFALQRGRDPGLSSGGRENDVHAP
;
A
#
# COMPACT_ATOMS: atom_id res chain seq x y z
N MET A 1 -15.51 -25.60 -1.59
CA MET A 1 -16.28 -24.39 -1.94
C MET A 1 -15.80 -23.27 -1.03
N PRO A 2 -15.32 -22.13 -1.56
CA PRO A 2 -14.84 -21.02 -0.73
C PRO A 2 -16.00 -20.43 0.09
N SER A 3 -15.72 -20.01 1.33
CA SER A 3 -16.71 -19.38 2.20
C SER A 3 -17.09 -17.98 1.68
N GLN A 4 -18.24 -17.45 2.11
CA GLN A 4 -18.67 -16.09 1.75
C GLN A 4 -17.65 -15.04 2.20
N GLU A 5 -16.97 -15.29 3.31
CA GLU A 5 -15.89 -14.44 3.84
C GLU A 5 -14.64 -14.47 2.94
N GLN A 6 -14.29 -15.65 2.41
CA GLN A 6 -13.20 -15.79 1.43
C GLN A 6 -13.54 -15.05 0.13
N LEU A 7 -14.77 -15.18 -0.36
CA LEU A 7 -15.22 -14.46 -1.56
C LEU A 7 -15.23 -12.94 -1.36
N ALA A 8 -15.64 -12.44 -0.20
CA ALA A 8 -15.58 -11.02 0.13
C ALA A 8 -14.13 -10.49 0.15
N ARG A 9 -13.18 -11.27 0.69
CA ARG A 9 -11.74 -10.92 0.62
C ARG A 9 -11.22 -10.92 -0.81
N ALA A 10 -11.73 -11.81 -1.67
CA ALA A 10 -11.31 -11.88 -3.07
C ALA A 10 -11.77 -10.69 -3.93
N GLN A 11 -12.76 -9.91 -3.49
CA GLN A 11 -13.24 -8.69 -4.17
C GLN A 11 -12.24 -7.54 -4.11
N GLY A 12 -11.18 -7.67 -3.30
CA GLY A 12 -10.07 -6.73 -3.23
C GLY A 12 -10.21 -5.75 -2.07
N ARG A 13 -9.07 -5.45 -1.47
CA ARG A 13 -8.95 -4.43 -0.41
C ARG A 13 -8.64 -3.06 -1.01
N ALA A 14 -8.76 -2.04 -0.16
CA ALA A 14 -8.29 -0.69 -0.50
C ALA A 14 -6.82 -0.74 -0.94
N SER A 15 -6.45 0.14 -1.87
CA SER A 15 -5.06 0.18 -2.34
C SER A 15 -4.14 0.62 -1.20
N VAL A 16 -2.89 0.13 -1.19
CA VAL A 16 -1.88 0.56 -0.21
C VAL A 16 -1.73 2.07 -0.21
N SER A 17 -1.79 2.69 -1.39
CA SER A 17 -1.70 4.14 -1.51
C SER A 17 -2.84 4.86 -0.79
N THR A 18 -4.06 4.31 -0.82
CA THR A 18 -5.22 4.86 -0.11
C THR A 18 -5.04 4.74 1.39
N GLU A 19 -4.65 3.55 1.87
CA GLU A 19 -4.46 3.29 3.30
C GLU A 19 -3.35 4.15 3.91
N LEU A 20 -2.19 4.21 3.24
CA LEU A 20 -1.08 5.05 3.68
C LEU A 20 -1.44 6.54 3.66
N HIS A 21 -2.16 7.00 2.63
CA HIS A 21 -2.61 8.39 2.56
C HIS A 21 -3.59 8.74 3.69
N THR A 22 -4.53 7.84 4.02
CA THR A 22 -5.43 8.02 5.17
C THR A 22 -4.66 8.11 6.48
N LEU A 23 -3.64 7.28 6.69
CA LEU A 23 -2.79 7.34 7.88
C LEU A 23 -2.07 8.68 8.00
N CYS A 24 -1.50 9.18 6.89
CA CYS A 24 -0.90 10.50 6.84
C CYS A 24 -1.89 11.62 7.20
N LEU A 25 -3.10 11.59 6.64
CA LEU A 25 -4.14 12.58 6.96
C LEU A 25 -4.59 12.54 8.43
N GLN A 26 -4.48 11.38 9.07
CA GLN A 26 -4.73 11.19 10.50
C GLN A 26 -3.57 11.65 11.40
N GLY A 27 -2.46 12.14 10.82
CA GLY A 27 -1.27 12.55 11.55
C GLY A 27 -0.40 11.39 12.03
N HIS A 28 -0.62 10.17 11.51
CA HIS A 28 0.25 9.04 11.79
C HIS A 28 1.53 9.13 10.97
N CYS A 29 2.68 9.02 11.64
CA CYS A 29 3.96 8.88 10.97
C CYS A 29 4.04 7.52 10.27
N LEU A 30 4.50 7.53 9.03
CA LEU A 30 4.79 6.29 8.32
C LEU A 30 6.19 5.82 8.71
N ASP A 31 6.28 4.62 9.28
CA ASP A 31 7.56 4.00 9.65
C ASP A 31 7.81 2.70 8.87
N GLU A 32 9.04 2.21 8.94
CA GLU A 32 9.46 1.01 8.20
C GLU A 32 8.69 -0.25 8.62
N THR A 33 8.33 -0.37 9.89
CA THR A 33 7.53 -1.49 10.42
C THR A 33 6.14 -1.49 9.80
N LEU A 34 5.51 -0.31 9.71
CA LEU A 34 4.20 -0.17 9.10
C LEU A 34 4.25 -0.52 7.60
N LEU A 35 5.27 -0.05 6.88
CA LEU A 35 5.46 -0.38 5.46
C LEU A 35 5.73 -1.87 5.24
N ASN A 36 6.53 -2.51 6.11
CA ASN A 36 6.75 -3.95 6.08
C ASN A 36 5.45 -4.73 6.33
N ALA A 37 4.63 -4.27 7.27
CA ALA A 37 3.32 -4.87 7.54
C ALA A 37 2.38 -4.75 6.33
N HIS A 38 2.36 -3.61 5.63
CA HIS A 38 1.58 -3.47 4.39
C HIS A 38 2.11 -4.37 3.27
N GLU A 39 3.43 -4.46 3.10
CA GLU A 39 4.02 -5.34 2.09
C GLU A 39 3.60 -6.80 2.30
N GLN A 40 3.73 -7.29 3.53
CA GLN A 40 3.35 -8.66 3.86
C GLN A 40 1.86 -8.90 3.62
N ARG A 41 1.01 -7.94 3.99
CA ARG A 41 -0.44 -8.01 3.78
C ARG A 41 -0.80 -8.07 2.30
N CYS A 42 -0.14 -7.29 1.45
CA CYS A 42 -0.35 -7.36 0.00
C CYS A 42 0.00 -8.71 -0.59
N ARG A 43 1.12 -9.30 -0.15
CA ARG A 43 1.54 -10.63 -0.61
C ARG A 43 0.55 -11.71 -0.15
N GLN A 44 0.07 -11.59 1.09
CA GLN A 44 -0.93 -12.51 1.65
C GLN A 44 -2.27 -12.41 0.91
N ASP A 45 -2.79 -11.19 0.71
CA ASP A 45 -4.05 -10.96 -0.04
C ASP A 45 -3.96 -11.51 -1.47
N HIS A 46 -2.82 -11.29 -2.14
CA HIS A 46 -2.57 -11.86 -3.46
C HIS A 46 -2.57 -13.40 -3.44
N GLY A 47 -1.91 -14.01 -2.44
CA GLY A 47 -1.89 -15.46 -2.24
C GLY A 47 -3.30 -16.03 -2.02
N GLU A 48 -4.06 -15.45 -1.09
CA GLU A 48 -5.44 -15.87 -0.80
C GLU A 48 -6.32 -15.80 -2.06
N ARG A 49 -6.17 -14.75 -2.87
CA ARG A 49 -6.91 -14.59 -4.13
C ARG A 49 -6.55 -15.67 -5.15
N LEU A 50 -5.27 -16.01 -5.27
CA LEU A 50 -4.81 -17.09 -6.14
C LEU A 50 -5.35 -18.45 -5.67
N GLU A 51 -5.30 -18.73 -4.37
CA GLU A 51 -5.83 -19.96 -3.78
C GLU A 51 -7.34 -20.10 -4.04
N ILE A 52 -8.10 -19.02 -3.88
CA ILE A 52 -9.54 -19.01 -4.17
C ILE A 52 -9.80 -19.28 -5.66
N LEU A 53 -9.09 -18.61 -6.57
CA LEU A 53 -9.24 -18.82 -8.01
C LEU A 53 -8.90 -20.27 -8.41
N HIS A 54 -7.81 -20.80 -7.87
CA HIS A 54 -7.42 -22.19 -8.05
C HIS A 54 -8.49 -23.17 -7.53
N SER A 55 -9.04 -22.91 -6.33
CA SER A 55 -10.11 -23.74 -5.74
C SER A 55 -11.41 -23.74 -6.55
N LEU A 56 -11.62 -22.69 -7.35
CA LEU A 56 -12.75 -22.54 -8.28
C LEU A 56 -12.46 -23.09 -9.67
N GLY A 57 -11.27 -23.67 -9.91
CA GLY A 57 -10.83 -24.12 -11.22
C GLY A 57 -10.66 -23.00 -12.25
N ARG A 58 -10.48 -21.75 -11.79
CA ARG A 58 -10.30 -20.57 -12.64
C ARG A 58 -8.83 -20.23 -12.78
N GLN A 59 -8.43 -19.81 -13.97
CA GLN A 59 -7.12 -19.24 -14.19
C GLN A 59 -7.04 -17.84 -13.58
N PRO A 60 -5.93 -17.48 -12.92
CA PRO A 60 -5.74 -16.15 -12.40
C PRO A 60 -5.61 -15.14 -13.52
N ASP A 61 -6.33 -14.04 -13.38
CA ASP A 61 -6.30 -12.93 -14.33
C ASP A 61 -4.93 -12.21 -14.25
N PRO A 62 -4.28 -11.87 -15.38
CA PRO A 62 -2.98 -11.20 -15.37
C PRO A 62 -2.98 -9.85 -14.63
N HIS A 63 -4.12 -9.15 -14.58
CA HIS A 63 -4.26 -7.91 -13.80
C HIS A 63 -4.07 -8.16 -12.30
N LEU A 64 -4.31 -9.38 -11.79
CA LEU A 64 -4.08 -9.72 -10.39
C LEU A 64 -2.58 -9.62 -10.03
N HIS A 65 -1.71 -10.08 -10.92
CA HIS A 65 -0.26 -9.98 -10.74
C HIS A 65 0.24 -8.54 -10.94
N HIS A 66 -0.29 -7.83 -11.94
CA HIS A 66 0.02 -6.41 -12.15
C HIS A 66 -0.42 -5.55 -10.97
N TYR A 67 -1.54 -5.88 -10.34
CA TYR A 67 -2.01 -5.19 -9.13
C TYR A 67 -0.99 -5.33 -8.00
N LEU A 68 -0.54 -6.56 -7.68
CA LEU A 68 0.48 -6.77 -6.65
C LEU A 68 1.76 -6.01 -6.98
N ALA A 69 2.28 -6.15 -8.21
CA ALA A 69 3.48 -5.45 -8.65
C ALA A 69 3.35 -3.93 -8.47
N GLY A 70 2.20 -3.36 -8.84
CA GLY A 70 1.91 -1.94 -8.64
C GLY A 70 1.83 -1.51 -7.17
N GLN A 71 1.32 -2.35 -6.28
CA GLN A 71 1.32 -2.05 -4.83
C GLN A 71 2.74 -2.06 -4.26
N LEU A 72 3.54 -3.08 -4.61
CA LEU A 72 4.92 -3.21 -4.15
C LEU A 72 5.80 -2.06 -4.65
N GLU A 73 5.61 -1.62 -5.90
CA GLU A 73 6.36 -0.50 -6.45
C GLU A 73 6.03 0.81 -5.74
N ARG A 74 4.75 1.06 -5.44
CA ARG A 74 4.35 2.24 -4.64
C ARG A 74 4.96 2.21 -3.23
N LEU A 75 4.98 1.05 -2.57
CA LEU A 75 5.63 0.90 -1.26
C LEU A 75 7.12 1.24 -1.30
N LYS A 76 7.83 0.83 -2.35
CA LYS A 76 9.25 1.21 -2.53
C LYS A 76 9.42 2.72 -2.67
N LEU A 77 8.56 3.38 -3.44
CA LEU A 77 8.60 4.84 -3.60
C LEU A 77 8.36 5.56 -2.27
N VAL A 78 7.42 5.08 -1.45
CA VAL A 78 7.16 5.61 -0.11
C VAL A 78 8.36 5.39 0.82
N ARG A 79 8.94 4.19 0.84
CA ARG A 79 10.18 3.90 1.60
C ARG A 79 11.30 4.86 1.20
N PHE A 80 11.49 5.05 -0.10
CA PHE A 80 12.53 5.94 -0.62
C PHE A 80 12.31 7.40 -0.24
N ALA A 81 11.06 7.86 -0.22
CA ALA A 81 10.72 9.20 0.27
C ALA A 81 11.07 9.35 1.75
N LEU A 82 10.65 8.39 2.59
CA LEU A 82 10.94 8.39 4.03
C LEU A 82 12.45 8.39 4.33
N GLN A 83 13.22 7.57 3.62
CA GLN A 83 14.69 7.51 3.77
C GLN A 83 15.37 8.85 3.45
N ARG A 84 14.76 9.68 2.61
CA ARG A 84 15.24 11.03 2.28
C ARG A 84 14.79 12.10 3.28
N GLY A 85 14.18 11.70 4.40
CA GLY A 85 13.57 12.62 5.36
C GLY A 85 12.37 13.37 4.79
N ARG A 86 11.84 12.94 3.63
CA ARG A 86 10.57 13.44 3.10
C ARG A 86 9.49 12.53 3.65
N ASP A 87 8.82 12.97 4.69
CA ASP A 87 7.58 12.33 5.08
C ASP A 87 6.57 12.50 3.92
N PRO A 88 6.13 11.42 3.26
CA PRO A 88 5.26 11.53 2.09
C PRO A 88 3.84 12.00 2.45
N GLY A 89 3.53 12.11 3.75
CA GLY A 89 2.33 12.73 4.28
C GLY A 89 2.45 14.23 4.56
N LEU A 90 3.67 14.77 4.57
CA LEU A 90 3.96 16.16 4.96
C LEU A 90 4.84 16.85 3.91
N SER A 91 4.31 17.04 2.70
CA SER A 91 4.62 18.27 1.98
C SER A 91 3.83 19.41 2.63
N SER A 92 4.16 19.73 3.88
CA SER A 92 3.80 21.04 4.42
C SER A 92 4.76 22.01 3.74
N GLY A 93 4.33 22.59 2.63
CA GLY A 93 4.90 23.81 2.07
C GLY A 93 4.69 24.97 3.04
N GLY A 94 5.35 24.88 4.19
CA GLY A 94 5.22 25.75 5.35
C GLY A 94 6.52 25.73 6.14
N ARG A 95 7.63 25.91 5.44
CA ARG A 95 8.93 26.35 5.98
C ARG A 95 9.79 26.90 4.84
N GLU A 96 9.23 27.85 4.10
CA GLU A 96 10.09 28.88 3.53
C GLU A 96 10.62 29.69 4.72
N ASN A 97 11.92 29.53 4.95
CA ASN A 97 12.68 30.30 5.92
C ASN A 97 12.54 31.78 5.52
N ASP A 98 11.88 32.54 6.38
CA ASP A 98 12.27 33.91 6.66
C ASP A 98 13.77 33.89 7.02
N VAL A 99 14.63 34.35 6.11
CA VAL A 99 15.84 35.18 6.33
C VAL A 99 16.42 35.50 4.95
N HIS A 100 15.96 36.61 4.38
CA HIS A 100 16.80 37.45 3.54
C HIS A 100 16.56 38.91 3.96
N ALA A 101 17.38 39.34 4.92
CA ALA A 101 17.81 40.72 5.09
C ALA A 101 19.35 40.67 5.06
N PRO A 102 20.05 41.67 4.51
CA PRO A 102 19.67 43.08 4.37
C PRO A 102 19.24 43.52 2.97
#